data_AF-A0AA40CFF3-F1
#
_entry.id   AF-A0AA40CFF3-F1
#
_cell.length_a   1.000
_cell.length_b   1.000
_cell.length_c   1.000
_cell.angle_alpha   90.00
_cell.angle_beta   90.00
_cell.angle_gamma   90.00
#
_symmetry.space_group_name_H-M   'P 1'
#
loop_
_entity.id
_entity.type
_entity.pdbx_description
1 polymer ?
#
loop_
_entity_poly.entity_id
_entity_poly.type
_entity_poly.pdbx_seq_one_letter_code
_entity_poly.pdbx_strand_id
1 'polypeptide(L)'
;MFAVPRQKRPLLIPTPKKRKASHKIEEISFDRDARAEYLSGFRKRKLGRIKEAQRLAEEEAKKERILVRKQIREERKQQVEEHVQTINKILEQAAYVSQEGLEGSDDEWGGIADKDTAIPEAPPVDHEEEYIDEDRYTTVTVEAVNVDKDGMHKPTISTGEKDGDKSGYEAKEQEPQRPKKEWPKKKQKFRYETKHERKITERKVKAKKDK
;
A
#
# COMPACT_ATOMS: atom_id res chain seq x y z
N MET A 1 -48.21 -11.47 26.18
CA MET A 1 -46.86 -11.43 25.57
C MET A 1 -45.86 -11.02 26.65
N PHE A 2 -45.20 -11.97 27.30
CA PHE A 2 -44.25 -11.66 28.38
C PHE A 2 -42.93 -11.14 27.77
N ALA A 3 -42.47 -9.98 28.22
CA ALA A 3 -41.21 -9.41 27.76
C ALA A 3 -40.04 -10.32 28.13
N VAL A 4 -39.26 -10.75 27.13
CA VAL A 4 -38.08 -11.59 27.35
C VAL A 4 -37.02 -10.77 28.11
N PRO A 5 -36.47 -11.28 29.23
CA PRO A 5 -35.47 -10.56 29.99
C PRO A 5 -34.18 -10.39 29.18
N ARG A 6 -33.62 -9.18 29.21
CA ARG A 6 -32.38 -8.83 28.50
C ARG A 6 -31.22 -9.66 29.03
N GLN A 7 -30.58 -10.45 28.16
CA GLN A 7 -29.41 -11.26 28.52
C GLN A 7 -28.30 -10.34 29.07
N LYS A 8 -27.88 -10.57 30.32
CA LYS A 8 -26.76 -9.84 30.91
C LYS A 8 -25.47 -10.28 30.21
N ARG A 9 -24.79 -9.33 29.56
CA ARG A 9 -23.45 -9.55 29.00
C ARG A 9 -22.55 -10.11 30.11
N PRO A 10 -21.78 -11.18 29.85
CA PRO A 10 -20.87 -11.69 30.87
C PRO A 10 -19.93 -10.56 31.28
N LEU A 11 -19.86 -10.31 32.58
CA LEU A 11 -18.94 -9.34 33.15
C LEU A 11 -17.55 -9.65 32.60
N LEU A 12 -16.90 -8.62 32.07
CA LEU A 12 -15.54 -8.60 31.56
C LEU A 12 -14.69 -9.65 32.24
N ILE A 13 -14.10 -10.55 31.44
CA ILE A 13 -13.11 -11.53 31.89
C ILE A 13 -12.14 -10.79 32.82
N PRO A 14 -11.98 -11.21 34.08
CA PRO A 14 -11.11 -10.52 35.00
C PRO A 14 -9.71 -10.53 34.39
N THR A 15 -9.19 -9.34 34.09
CA THR A 15 -7.84 -9.18 33.55
C THR A 15 -6.87 -9.92 34.47
N PRO A 16 -6.04 -10.85 33.96
CA PRO A 16 -5.15 -11.62 34.82
C PRO A 16 -4.29 -10.65 35.63
N LYS A 17 -4.31 -10.82 36.96
CA LYS A 17 -3.52 -10.01 37.89
C LYS A 17 -2.07 -10.00 37.39
N LYS A 18 -1.65 -8.86 36.85
CA LYS A 18 -0.26 -8.62 36.48
C LYS A 18 0.59 -8.85 37.73
N ARG A 19 1.59 -9.73 37.62
CA ARG A 19 2.66 -10.05 38.59
C ARG A 19 2.42 -11.28 39.47
N LYS A 20 2.60 -12.45 38.88
CA LYS A 20 3.49 -13.44 39.49
C LYS A 20 4.75 -13.46 38.63
N ALA A 21 5.87 -12.95 39.15
CA ALA A 21 7.15 -13.03 38.49
C ALA A 21 7.55 -14.51 38.46
N SER A 22 7.32 -15.18 37.33
CA SER A 22 7.52 -16.64 37.17
C SER A 22 8.99 -17.04 37.10
N HIS A 23 9.91 -16.09 37.01
CA HIS A 23 11.34 -16.37 36.90
C HIS A 23 12.09 -15.66 38.02
N LYS A 24 12.11 -16.29 39.19
CA LYS A 24 13.10 -15.97 40.23
C LYS A 24 14.39 -16.63 39.79
N ILE A 25 15.25 -15.90 39.10
CA ILE A 25 16.58 -16.37 38.71
C ILE A 25 17.34 -16.61 40.02
N GLU A 26 17.77 -17.86 40.26
CA GLU A 26 18.41 -18.26 41.53
C GLU A 26 19.81 -17.66 41.67
N GLU A 27 20.54 -17.53 40.55
CA GLU A 27 21.89 -16.97 40.50
C GLU A 27 22.08 -16.09 39.27
N ILE A 28 22.60 -14.88 39.48
CA ILE A 28 22.91 -13.93 38.40
C ILE A 28 24.44 -13.83 38.30
N SER A 29 25.02 -14.37 37.23
CA SER A 29 26.44 -14.16 36.93
C SER A 29 26.64 -12.74 36.38
N PHE A 30 27.44 -11.93 37.09
CA PHE A 30 27.78 -10.59 36.66
C PHE A 30 29.19 -10.56 36.07
N ASP A 31 29.26 -10.56 34.76
CA ASP A 31 30.51 -10.34 34.06
C ASP A 31 30.82 -8.84 33.94
N ARG A 32 31.95 -8.42 34.51
CA ARG A 32 32.32 -7.00 34.59
C ARG A 32 32.72 -6.44 33.22
N ASP A 33 33.28 -7.28 32.36
CA ASP A 33 33.73 -6.88 31.04
C ASP A 33 32.53 -6.68 30.11
N ALA A 34 31.58 -7.62 30.10
CA ALA A 34 30.30 -7.45 29.41
C ALA A 34 29.53 -6.21 29.91
N ARG A 35 29.60 -5.90 31.20
CA ARG A 35 29.02 -4.67 31.77
C ARG A 35 29.73 -3.41 31.25
N ALA A 36 31.06 -3.42 31.17
CA ALA A 36 31.83 -2.28 30.64
C ALA A 36 31.54 -2.05 29.15
N GLU A 37 31.46 -3.12 28.35
CA GLU A 37 31.03 -3.06 26.95
C GLU A 37 29.58 -2.61 26.82
N TYR A 38 28.70 -3.03 27.73
CA TYR A 38 27.34 -2.55 27.77
C TYR A 38 27.31 -1.05 28.13
N LEU A 39 28.06 -0.57 29.10
CA LEU A 39 28.01 0.86 29.46
C LEU A 39 28.68 1.78 28.42
N SER A 40 29.69 1.32 27.69
CA SER A 40 30.38 2.13 26.67
C SER A 40 29.78 1.95 25.26
N GLY A 41 29.22 0.79 24.96
CA GLY A 41 28.79 0.37 23.62
C GLY A 41 27.39 0.80 23.20
N PHE A 42 26.82 1.88 23.73
CA PHE A 42 25.43 2.30 23.44
C PHE A 42 25.16 2.44 21.94
N ARG A 43 26.09 3.02 21.17
CA ARG A 43 25.98 3.13 19.70
C ARG A 43 25.99 1.76 19.03
N LYS A 44 26.86 0.84 19.48
CA LYS A 44 26.90 -0.55 18.96
C LYS A 44 25.57 -1.26 19.20
N ARG A 45 24.98 -1.15 20.40
CA ARG A 45 23.65 -1.74 20.69
C ARG A 45 22.50 -1.07 19.95
N LYS A 46 22.56 0.25 19.75
CA LYS A 46 21.55 0.94 18.96
C LYS A 46 21.58 0.44 17.52
N LEU A 47 22.77 0.33 16.92
CA LEU A 47 22.94 -0.25 15.60
C LEU A 47 22.54 -1.73 15.55
N GLY A 48 22.88 -2.51 16.58
CA GLY A 48 22.45 -3.91 16.72
C GLY A 48 20.94 -4.05 16.67
N ARG A 49 20.21 -3.29 17.50
CA ARG A 49 18.74 -3.28 17.49
C ARG A 49 18.14 -2.88 16.15
N ILE A 50 18.73 -1.88 15.47
CA ILE A 50 18.28 -1.48 14.14
C ILE A 50 18.47 -2.62 13.15
N LYS A 51 19.64 -3.28 13.16
CA LYS A 51 19.94 -4.43 12.29
C LYS A 51 19.06 -5.63 12.59
N GLU A 52 18.80 -5.93 13.86
CA GLU A 52 17.88 -7.01 14.26
C GLU A 52 16.45 -6.73 13.79
N ALA A 53 15.97 -5.50 13.96
CA ALA A 53 14.66 -5.10 13.44
C ALA A 53 14.58 -5.21 11.91
N GLN A 54 15.63 -4.80 11.20
CA GLN A 54 15.74 -4.98 9.75
C GLN A 54 15.72 -6.46 9.37
N ARG A 55 16.51 -7.30 10.05
CA ARG A 55 16.56 -8.74 9.79
C ARG A 55 15.21 -9.41 9.99
N LEU A 56 14.49 -9.08 11.07
CA LEU A 56 13.16 -9.61 11.33
C LEU A 56 12.16 -9.18 10.24
N ALA A 57 12.18 -7.91 9.83
CA ALA A 57 11.35 -7.43 8.75
C ALA A 57 11.65 -8.14 7.42
N GLU A 58 12.92 -8.40 7.11
CA GLU A 58 13.32 -9.17 5.93
C GLU A 58 12.87 -10.63 5.99
N GLU A 59 12.96 -11.27 7.16
CA GLU A 59 12.47 -12.64 7.37
C GLU A 59 10.95 -12.73 7.21
N GLU A 60 10.21 -11.76 7.75
CA GLU A 60 8.76 -11.67 7.59
C GLU A 60 8.36 -11.43 6.13
N ALA A 61 8.98 -10.47 5.44
CA ALA A 61 8.72 -10.20 4.03
C ALA A 61 9.01 -11.41 3.12
N LYS A 62 10.05 -12.19 3.42
CA LYS A 62 10.34 -13.45 2.70
C LYS A 62 9.24 -14.49 2.93
N LYS A 63 8.79 -14.66 4.17
CA LYS A 63 7.69 -15.59 4.52
C LYS A 63 6.40 -15.17 3.82
N GLU A 64 6.04 -13.89 3.87
CA GLU A 64 4.86 -13.35 3.17
C GLU A 64 4.94 -13.58 1.67
N ARG A 65 6.09 -13.32 1.04
CA ARG A 65 6.28 -13.59 -0.40
C ARG A 65 6.10 -15.06 -0.75
N ILE A 66 6.55 -15.98 0.10
CA ILE A 66 6.36 -17.42 -0.11
C ILE A 66 4.88 -17.79 0.03
N LEU A 67 4.19 -17.26 1.05
CA LEU A 67 2.76 -17.49 1.25
C LEU A 67 1.93 -16.98 0.08
N VAL A 68 2.18 -15.76 -0.39
CA VAL A 68 1.49 -15.17 -1.55
C VAL A 68 1.72 -16.02 -2.80
N ARG A 69 2.96 -16.48 -3.05
CA ARG A 69 3.22 -17.39 -4.18
C ARG A 69 2.49 -18.72 -4.05
N LYS A 70 2.34 -19.24 -2.83
CA LYS A 70 1.57 -20.48 -2.59
C LYS A 70 0.09 -20.25 -2.88
N GLN A 71 -0.48 -19.14 -2.40
CA GLN A 71 -1.86 -18.74 -2.66
C GLN A 71 -2.13 -18.61 -4.16
N ILE A 72 -1.30 -17.88 -4.91
CA ILE A 72 -1.46 -17.74 -6.37
C ILE A 72 -1.43 -19.11 -7.08
N ARG A 73 -0.58 -20.05 -6.64
CA ARG A 73 -0.55 -21.40 -7.22
C ARG A 73 -1.80 -22.20 -6.89
N GLU A 74 -2.30 -22.08 -5.67
CA GLU A 74 -3.54 -22.73 -5.23
C GLU A 74 -4.75 -22.16 -5.98
N GLU A 75 -4.83 -20.84 -6.13
CA GLU A 75 -5.86 -20.15 -6.92
C GLU A 75 -5.84 -20.59 -8.38
N ARG A 76 -4.67 -20.65 -9.03
CA ARG A 76 -4.56 -21.16 -10.40
C ARG A 76 -4.99 -22.61 -10.52
N LYS A 77 -4.64 -23.46 -9.54
CA LYS A 77 -5.06 -24.86 -9.53
C LYS A 77 -6.58 -24.98 -9.40
N GLN A 78 -7.19 -24.20 -8.52
CA GLN A 78 -8.65 -24.13 -8.35
C GLN A 78 -9.34 -23.65 -9.61
N GLN A 79 -8.85 -22.57 -10.25
CA GLN A 79 -9.39 -22.07 -11.51
C GLN A 79 -9.38 -23.13 -12.62
N VAL A 80 -8.29 -23.90 -12.72
CA VAL A 80 -8.20 -25.00 -13.70
C VAL A 80 -9.19 -26.12 -13.35
N GLU A 81 -9.30 -26.51 -12.08
CA GLU A 81 -10.25 -27.54 -11.64
C GLU A 81 -11.71 -27.11 -11.88
N GLU A 82 -12.05 -25.87 -11.54
CA GLU A 82 -13.36 -25.27 -11.81
C GLU A 82 -13.64 -25.25 -13.31
N HIS A 83 -12.68 -24.84 -14.13
CA HIS A 83 -12.83 -24.81 -15.57
C HIS A 83 -13.10 -26.20 -16.16
N VAL A 84 -12.33 -27.22 -15.76
CA VAL A 84 -12.56 -28.61 -16.19
C VAL A 84 -13.94 -29.09 -15.74
N GLN A 85 -14.35 -28.79 -14.51
CA GLN A 85 -15.70 -29.11 -14.03
C GLN A 85 -16.79 -28.40 -14.84
N THR A 86 -16.58 -27.14 -15.24
CA THR A 86 -17.54 -26.41 -16.09
C THR A 86 -17.65 -27.03 -17.48
N ILE A 87 -16.54 -27.42 -18.10
CA ILE A 87 -16.53 -28.10 -19.40
C ILE A 87 -17.26 -29.44 -19.29
N ASN A 88 -16.94 -30.24 -18.28
CA ASN A 88 -17.58 -31.53 -18.07
C ASN A 88 -19.10 -31.38 -17.88
N LYS A 89 -19.54 -30.38 -17.11
CA LYS A 89 -20.98 -30.07 -16.96
C LYS A 89 -21.64 -29.67 -18.27
N ILE A 90 -20.98 -28.86 -19.10
CA ILE A 90 -21.50 -28.46 -20.42
C ILE A 90 -21.59 -29.69 -21.33
N LEU A 91 -20.58 -30.57 -21.33
CA LEU A 91 -20.60 -31.81 -22.10
C LEU A 91 -21.69 -32.78 -21.63
N GLU A 92 -21.87 -32.94 -20.32
CA GLU A 92 -22.96 -33.73 -19.74
C GLU A 92 -24.33 -33.15 -20.12
N GLN A 93 -24.50 -31.83 -20.07
CA GLN A 93 -25.74 -31.15 -20.49
C GLN A 93 -25.99 -31.34 -22.00
N ALA A 94 -24.97 -31.21 -22.84
CA ALA A 94 -25.09 -31.43 -24.28
C ALA A 94 -25.41 -32.88 -24.61
N ALA A 95 -24.80 -33.84 -23.92
CA ALA A 95 -25.10 -35.27 -24.06
C ALA A 95 -26.54 -35.57 -23.63
N TYR A 96 -27.03 -34.99 -22.54
CA TYR A 96 -28.41 -35.13 -22.09
C TYR A 96 -29.41 -34.56 -23.11
N VAL A 97 -29.16 -33.35 -23.63
CA VAL A 97 -30.00 -32.72 -24.68
C VAL A 97 -29.96 -33.51 -26.00
N SER A 98 -28.80 -34.04 -26.38
CA SER A 98 -28.66 -34.89 -27.58
C SER A 98 -29.39 -36.23 -27.44
N GLN A 99 -29.40 -36.82 -26.24
CA GLN A 99 -30.15 -38.05 -25.95
C GLN A 99 -31.67 -37.83 -25.91
N GLU A 100 -32.14 -36.64 -25.52
CA GLU A 100 -33.57 -36.26 -25.52
C GLU A 100 -34.05 -35.71 -26.88
N GLY A 101 -33.11 -35.35 -27.78
CA GLY A 101 -33.36 -34.74 -29.10
C GLY A 101 -32.88 -35.58 -30.29
N LEU A 102 -32.84 -36.91 -30.17
CA LEU A 102 -32.36 -37.80 -31.23
C LEU A 102 -33.41 -38.02 -32.33
N GLU A 103 -33.74 -36.95 -33.07
CA GLU A 103 -34.22 -37.01 -34.45
C GLU A 103 -33.76 -35.74 -35.20
N GLY A 104 -32.60 -35.82 -35.86
CA GLY A 104 -32.24 -34.92 -36.95
C GLY A 104 -31.04 -34.00 -36.71
N SER A 105 -29.87 -34.44 -37.18
CA SER A 105 -28.98 -33.71 -38.11
C SER A 105 -27.54 -34.18 -37.89
N ASP A 106 -27.15 -35.16 -38.70
CA ASP A 106 -25.79 -35.67 -38.85
C ASP A 106 -25.00 -34.70 -39.73
N ASP A 107 -24.47 -33.62 -39.13
CA ASP A 107 -23.43 -32.79 -39.75
C ASP A 107 -22.08 -33.19 -39.17
N GLU A 108 -21.51 -34.23 -39.76
CA GLU A 108 -20.14 -34.71 -39.56
C GLU A 108 -19.13 -33.57 -39.71
N TRP A 109 -18.56 -33.13 -38.59
CA TRP A 109 -17.48 -32.15 -38.55
C TRP A 109 -16.26 -32.69 -39.33
N GLY A 110 -16.08 -32.19 -40.55
CA GLY A 110 -14.96 -32.51 -41.42
C GLY A 110 -13.64 -32.07 -40.79
N GLY A 111 -12.90 -33.05 -40.25
CA GLY A 111 -11.62 -32.83 -39.58
C GLY A 111 -10.68 -31.94 -40.40
N ILE A 112 -10.00 -31.03 -39.71
CA ILE A 112 -8.93 -30.21 -40.30
C ILE A 112 -7.92 -31.16 -40.92
N ALA A 113 -7.94 -31.23 -42.25
CA ALA A 113 -6.97 -32.01 -43.00
C ALA A 113 -5.59 -31.42 -42.75
N ASP A 114 -4.73 -32.21 -42.12
CA ASP A 114 -3.28 -32.01 -42.08
C ASP A 114 -2.77 -31.87 -43.52
N LYS A 115 -2.66 -30.61 -43.97
CA LYS A 115 -1.86 -30.23 -45.12
C LYS A 115 -0.59 -29.65 -44.57
N ASP A 116 0.39 -30.53 -44.51
CA ASP A 116 1.80 -30.31 -44.31
C ASP A 116 2.31 -28.93 -44.75
N THR A 117 3.12 -28.34 -43.87
CA THR A 117 4.41 -27.72 -44.20
C THR A 117 4.41 -26.54 -45.20
N ALA A 118 4.15 -25.33 -44.70
CA ALA A 118 4.90 -24.11 -45.05
C ALA A 118 4.26 -22.88 -44.39
N ILE A 119 4.30 -22.80 -43.05
CA ILE A 119 4.19 -21.50 -42.39
C ILE A 119 5.61 -20.94 -42.45
N PRO A 120 5.89 -19.86 -43.21
CA PRO A 120 7.20 -19.22 -43.15
C PRO A 120 7.44 -18.83 -41.69
N GLU A 121 8.58 -19.24 -41.15
CA GLU A 121 9.08 -18.87 -39.83
C GLU A 121 9.07 -17.35 -39.73
N ALA A 122 7.97 -16.80 -39.20
CA ALA A 122 7.90 -15.40 -38.86
C ALA A 122 9.01 -15.16 -37.84
N PRO A 123 9.84 -14.11 -38.00
CA PRO A 123 10.86 -13.81 -37.02
C PRO A 123 10.20 -13.72 -35.64
N PRO A 124 10.86 -14.16 -34.55
CA PRO A 124 10.32 -13.99 -33.21
C PRO A 124 10.13 -12.50 -32.98
N VAL A 125 8.90 -12.04 -33.15
CA VAL A 125 8.49 -10.72 -32.71
C VAL A 125 8.45 -10.88 -31.20
N ASP A 126 9.45 -10.33 -30.52
CA ASP A 126 9.37 -10.07 -29.08
C ASP A 126 8.19 -9.12 -28.90
N HIS A 127 7.01 -9.70 -28.72
CA HIS A 127 5.82 -8.98 -28.30
C HIS A 127 6.05 -8.61 -26.84
N GLU A 128 6.85 -7.56 -26.61
CA GLU A 128 6.84 -6.82 -25.36
C GLU A 128 5.44 -6.17 -25.26
N GLU A 129 4.47 -6.94 -24.76
CA GLU A 129 3.17 -6.42 -24.38
C GLU A 129 3.37 -5.47 -23.19
N GLU A 130 3.65 -4.21 -23.51
CA GLU A 130 3.59 -3.11 -22.56
C GLU A 130 2.12 -2.97 -22.12
N TYR A 131 1.74 -3.67 -21.05
CA TYR A 131 0.51 -3.40 -20.31
C TYR A 131 0.63 -2.00 -19.71
N ILE A 132 0.12 -1.01 -20.43
CA ILE A 132 -0.16 0.30 -19.88
C ILE A 132 -1.43 0.13 -19.04
N ASP A 133 -1.29 -0.05 -17.73
CA ASP A 133 -2.41 0.10 -16.80
C ASP A 133 -3.04 1.48 -17.05
N GLU A 134 -4.29 1.50 -17.55
CA GLU A 134 -5.05 2.72 -17.88
C GLU A 134 -5.22 3.67 -16.67
N ASP A 135 -4.90 3.20 -15.47
CA ASP A 135 -4.95 3.95 -14.20
C ASP A 135 -3.62 4.63 -13.78
N ARG A 136 -2.54 4.52 -14.57
CA ARG A 136 -1.26 5.21 -14.29
C ARG A 136 -0.86 6.20 -15.38
N TYR A 137 -1.62 7.28 -15.53
CA TYR A 137 -1.14 8.43 -16.29
C TYR A 137 -0.02 9.17 -15.54
N THR A 138 1.24 8.85 -15.83
CA THR A 138 2.35 9.75 -15.54
C THR A 138 2.64 10.59 -16.77
N THR A 139 2.14 11.82 -16.80
CA THR A 139 2.44 12.76 -17.89
C THR A 139 3.91 13.17 -17.78
N VAL A 140 4.73 12.78 -18.77
CA VAL A 140 6.12 13.23 -18.90
C VAL A 140 6.13 14.55 -19.64
N THR A 141 6.50 15.64 -18.97
CA THR A 141 6.69 16.96 -19.58
C THR A 141 8.16 17.16 -19.93
N VAL A 142 8.46 17.30 -21.22
CA VAL A 142 9.81 17.62 -21.70
C VAL A 142 10.01 19.13 -21.60
N GLU A 143 10.78 19.57 -20.61
CA GLU A 143 11.21 20.96 -20.48
C GLU A 143 12.63 21.11 -21.05
N ALA A 144 12.89 22.18 -21.82
CA ALA A 144 14.24 22.51 -22.26
C ALA A 144 15.07 22.95 -21.05
N VAL A 145 16.24 22.35 -20.84
CA VAL A 145 17.15 22.65 -19.73
C VAL A 145 18.56 22.87 -20.28
N ASN A 146 19.25 23.92 -19.84
CA ASN A 146 20.65 24.16 -20.20
C ASN A 146 21.56 23.38 -19.24
N VAL A 147 22.61 22.75 -19.77
CA VAL A 147 23.55 21.93 -18.99
C VAL A 147 24.90 22.63 -18.95
N ASP A 148 25.24 23.18 -17.78
CA ASP A 148 26.54 23.80 -17.50
C ASP A 148 27.35 22.97 -16.51
N LYS A 149 28.63 23.31 -16.30
CA LYS A 149 29.54 22.61 -15.37
C LYS A 149 29.03 22.60 -13.91
N ASP A 150 28.17 23.56 -13.57
CA ASP A 150 27.54 23.70 -12.25
C ASP A 150 26.15 23.03 -12.14
N GLY A 151 25.61 22.46 -13.23
CA GLY A 151 24.38 21.65 -13.23
C GLY A 151 23.36 21.98 -14.34
N MET A 152 22.17 21.38 -14.23
CA MET A 152 21.06 21.59 -15.15
C MET A 152 20.14 22.74 -14.68
N HIS A 153 20.01 23.79 -15.49
CA HIS A 153 19.21 24.99 -15.18
C HIS A 153 18.09 25.22 -16.19
N LYS A 154 16.87 25.49 -15.69
CA LYS A 154 15.71 25.84 -16.53
C LYS A 154 15.90 27.27 -17.07
N PRO A 155 15.84 27.51 -18.40
CA PRO A 155 15.96 28.84 -18.96
C PRO A 155 14.75 29.67 -18.54
N THR A 156 14.95 30.66 -17.69
CA THR A 156 13.93 31.68 -17.44
C THR A 156 13.80 32.52 -18.71
N ILE A 157 12.69 32.36 -19.44
CA ILE A 157 12.28 33.31 -20.46
C ILE A 157 11.86 34.59 -19.72
N SER A 158 12.85 35.37 -19.31
CA SER A 158 12.69 36.79 -19.01
C SER A 158 13.33 37.53 -20.17
N THR A 159 12.48 37.89 -21.13
CA THR A 159 12.73 38.97 -22.08
C THR A 159 13.35 40.16 -21.33
N GLY A 160 14.55 40.59 -21.73
CA GLY A 160 15.23 41.68 -21.03
C GLY A 160 16.64 41.98 -21.54
N GLU A 161 16.79 42.31 -22.82
CA GLU A 161 17.61 43.50 -23.12
C GLU A 161 16.97 44.69 -22.40
N LYS A 162 17.77 45.47 -21.67
CA LYS A 162 17.90 46.93 -21.90
C LYS A 162 18.67 47.64 -20.80
N ASP A 163 19.68 48.38 -21.24
CA ASP A 163 20.11 49.65 -20.66
C ASP A 163 18.96 50.68 -20.63
N GLY A 164 18.99 51.58 -19.64
CA GLY A 164 18.54 52.98 -19.83
C GLY A 164 17.24 53.46 -19.15
N ASP A 165 17.44 54.24 -18.08
CA ASP A 165 16.81 55.52 -17.66
C ASP A 165 15.27 55.72 -17.55
N LYS A 166 14.91 56.15 -16.33
CA LYS A 166 13.86 57.11 -15.86
C LYS A 166 12.35 56.98 -16.15
N SER A 167 11.65 57.04 -15.01
CA SER A 167 10.48 57.89 -14.65
C SER A 167 9.06 57.32 -14.76
N GLY A 168 8.30 57.51 -13.66
CA GLY A 168 6.88 57.87 -13.72
C GLY A 168 5.84 56.79 -13.40
N TYR A 169 5.17 57.00 -12.25
CA TYR A 169 3.78 56.63 -11.91
C TYR A 169 3.43 55.19 -11.51
N GLU A 170 2.70 55.11 -10.38
CA GLU A 170 2.21 53.93 -9.70
C GLU A 170 1.16 53.15 -10.51
N ALA A 171 1.32 51.82 -10.53
CA ALA A 171 0.20 50.88 -10.48
C ALA A 171 0.63 49.67 -9.63
N LYS A 172 -0.05 49.47 -8.50
CA LYS A 172 0.13 48.29 -7.65
C LYS A 172 -0.38 47.06 -8.38
N GLU A 173 0.51 46.26 -8.95
CA GLU A 173 0.24 44.85 -9.25
C GLU A 173 0.86 43.97 -8.16
N GLN A 174 0.00 43.16 -7.54
CA GLN A 174 0.40 42.20 -6.53
C GLN A 174 1.21 41.08 -7.18
N GLU A 175 2.51 41.03 -6.92
CA GLU A 175 3.29 39.83 -7.21
C GLU A 175 2.64 38.61 -6.53
N PRO A 176 2.52 37.45 -7.22
CA PRO A 176 2.11 36.22 -6.57
C PRO A 176 3.15 35.85 -5.52
N GLN A 177 2.80 36.07 -4.25
CA GLN A 177 3.63 35.67 -3.12
C GLN A 177 3.92 34.18 -3.24
N ARG A 178 5.20 33.84 -3.45
CA ARG A 178 5.68 32.47 -3.43
C ARG A 178 5.14 31.78 -2.17
N PRO A 179 4.55 30.57 -2.27
CA PRO A 179 3.95 29.91 -1.12
C PRO A 179 5.04 29.72 -0.06
N LYS A 180 4.86 30.38 1.09
CA LYS A 180 5.75 30.21 2.23
C LYS A 180 5.73 28.74 2.61
N LYS A 181 6.90 28.11 2.62
CA LYS A 181 7.08 26.70 2.97
C LYS A 181 6.48 26.47 4.36
N GLU A 182 5.35 25.78 4.44
CA GLU A 182 4.68 25.49 5.70
C GLU A 182 5.43 24.37 6.43
N TRP A 183 6.19 24.75 7.45
CA TRP A 183 6.80 23.78 8.34
C TRP A 183 5.70 23.13 9.20
N PRO A 184 5.75 21.81 9.42
CA PRO A 184 4.74 21.13 10.22
C PRO A 184 4.66 21.77 11.62
N LYS A 185 3.47 22.24 11.98
CA LYS A 185 3.23 22.87 13.29
C LYS A 185 3.58 21.87 14.38
N LYS A 186 4.43 22.29 15.33
CA LYS A 186 4.78 21.48 16.50
C LYS A 186 3.47 21.05 17.18
N LYS A 187 3.33 19.75 17.47
CA LYS A 187 2.18 19.22 18.21
C LYS A 187 1.99 20.05 19.47
N GLN A 188 0.80 20.60 19.66
CA GLN A 188 0.49 21.37 20.87
C GLN A 188 0.72 20.45 22.06
N LYS A 189 1.59 20.87 22.98
CA LYS A 189 1.79 20.15 24.23
C LYS A 189 0.43 20.15 24.93
N PHE A 190 -0.05 18.97 25.31
CA PHE A 190 -1.25 18.88 26.14
C PHE A 190 -1.03 19.78 27.35
N ARG A 191 -1.80 20.86 27.42
CA ARG A 191 -1.92 21.69 28.61
C ARG A 191 -3.35 21.53 29.06
N TYR A 192 -3.53 21.37 30.36
CA TYR A 192 -4.86 21.41 30.92
C TYR A 192 -5.48 22.75 30.56
N GLU A 193 -6.68 22.71 30.00
CA GLU A 193 -7.49 23.91 29.79
C GLU A 193 -7.55 24.69 31.09
N THR A 194 -7.39 26.00 31.02
CA THR A 194 -7.61 26.85 32.18
C THR A 194 -9.07 26.72 32.63
N LYS A 195 -9.36 27.02 33.91
CA LYS A 195 -10.75 26.92 34.44
C LYS A 195 -11.76 27.69 33.59
N HIS A 196 -11.35 28.78 32.95
CA HIS A 196 -12.22 29.59 32.08
C HIS A 196 -12.52 28.89 30.75
N GLU A 197 -11.49 28.36 30.09
CA GLU A 197 -11.63 27.60 28.84
C GLU A 197 -12.49 26.36 29.03
N ARG A 198 -12.29 25.63 30.13
CA ARG A 198 -13.10 24.45 30.50
C ARG A 198 -14.59 24.79 30.65
N LYS A 199 -14.93 25.93 31.25
CA LYS A 199 -16.33 26.37 31.37
C LYS A 199 -16.95 26.67 30.00
N ILE A 200 -16.17 27.22 29.08
CA ILE A 200 -16.63 27.51 27.71
C ILE A 200 -16.84 26.20 26.93
N THR A 201 -15.93 25.24 27.05
CA THR A 201 -16.06 23.92 26.39
C THR A 201 -17.25 23.15 26.96
N GLU A 202 -17.44 23.13 28.28
CA GLU A 202 -18.62 22.53 28.93
C GLU A 202 -19.94 23.16 28.44
N ARG A 203 -20.01 24.50 28.33
CA ARG A 203 -21.18 25.19 27.76
C ARG A 203 -21.45 24.80 26.31
N LYS A 204 -20.41 24.69 25.48
CA LYS A 204 -20.52 24.29 24.07
C LYS A 204 -20.98 22.83 23.93
N VAL A 205 -20.46 21.93 24.76
CA VAL A 205 -20.87 20.52 24.77
C VAL A 205 -22.32 20.38 25.22
N LYS A 206 -22.73 21.12 26.25
CA LYS A 206 -24.13 21.13 26.72
C LYS A 206 -25.09 21.63 25.64
N ALA A 207 -24.77 22.76 24.99
CA ALA A 207 -25.57 23.30 23.89
C ALA A 207 -25.67 22.35 22.68
N LYS A 208 -24.66 21.52 22.42
CA LYS A 208 -24.69 20.49 21.38
C LYS A 208 -25.49 19.24 21.76
N LYS A 209 -25.66 18.99 23.06
CA LYS A 209 -26.41 17.85 23.58
C LYS A 209 -27.90 18.16 23.71
N ASP A 210 -28.22 19.43 23.90
CA ASP A 210 -29.60 19.93 23.99
C ASP A 210 -30.21 20.21 22.59
N LYS A 211 -29.48 19.93 21.51
CA LYS A 211 -29.91 20.03 20.11
C LYS A 211 -29.95 18.63 19.48
#